data_AF-A0A921ZBI4-F1
#
_entry.id   AF-A0A921ZBI4-F1
#
_cell.length_a   1.000
_cell.length_b   1.000
_cell.length_c   1.000
_cell.angle_alpha   90.00
_cell.angle_beta   90.00
_cell.angle_gamma   90.00
#
_symmetry.space_group_name_H-M   'P 1'
#
loop_
_entity.id
_entity.type
_entity.pdbx_description
1 polymer ?
#
loop_
_entity_poly.entity_id
_entity_poly.type
_entity_poly.pdbx_seq_one_letter_code
_entity_poly.pdbx_strand_id
1 'polypeptide(L)'
;MVSHQTLGRCAKQEMDMADCLEAYGLIRGRRKCQMLIEDFAECQTLKKQFNRFILLRRERERQIASGKLTGEKQYVSPKVDSY
;
A
#
# COMPACT_ATOMS: atom_id res chain seq x y z
N MET A 1 16.76 -4.28 9.71
CA MET A 1 16.67 -3.23 8.67
C MET A 1 16.58 -3.94 7.34
N VAL A 2 15.42 -3.90 6.66
CA VAL A 2 15.26 -4.47 5.32
C VAL A 2 15.69 -3.39 4.34
N SER A 3 16.83 -3.58 3.69
CA SER A 3 17.35 -2.68 2.65
C SER A 3 17.39 -3.38 1.30
N HIS A 4 17.60 -2.62 0.23
CA HIS A 4 17.67 -3.13 -1.14
C HIS A 4 18.73 -4.24 -1.28
N GLN A 5 19.78 -4.19 -0.46
CA GLN A 5 20.85 -5.18 -0.42
C GLN A 5 20.37 -6.58 -0.02
N THR A 6 19.19 -6.69 0.60
CA THR A 6 18.55 -7.95 0.96
C THR A 6 17.49 -8.41 -0.04
N LEU A 7 17.27 -7.68 -1.14
CA LEU A 7 16.24 -7.94 -2.15
C LEU A 7 14.85 -8.19 -1.53
N GLY A 8 14.49 -7.39 -0.52
CA GLY A 8 13.20 -7.48 0.17
C GLY A 8 12.02 -7.04 -0.71
N ARG A 9 10.79 -7.25 -0.22
CA ARG A 9 9.53 -6.87 -0.90
C ARG A 9 9.53 -5.43 -1.45
N CYS A 10 10.17 -4.51 -0.73
CA CYS A 10 10.19 -3.07 -1.03
C CYS A 10 11.43 -2.61 -1.77
N ALA A 11 12.27 -3.53 -2.25
CA ALA A 11 13.52 -3.23 -2.94
C ALA A 11 13.29 -2.27 -4.14
N LYS A 12 12.26 -2.51 -4.94
CA LYS A 12 11.94 -1.64 -6.07
C LYS A 12 11.67 -0.19 -5.64
N GLN A 13 10.76 0.01 -4.69
CA GLN A 13 10.39 1.34 -4.19
C GLN A 13 11.58 2.03 -3.50
N GLU A 14 12.46 1.26 -2.85
CA GLU A 14 13.69 1.78 -2.26
C GLU A 14 14.64 2.34 -3.32
N MET A 15 14.84 1.61 -4.43
CA MET A 15 15.68 2.07 -5.55
C MET A 15 15.07 3.29 -6.24
N ASP A 16 13.77 3.26 -6.55
CA ASP A 16 13.11 4.39 -7.20
C ASP A 16 13.26 5.66 -6.34
N MET A 17 13.11 5.55 -5.01
CA MET A 17 13.34 6.65 -4.08
C MET A 17 14.81 7.08 -4.05
N ALA A 18 15.75 6.14 -3.99
CA ALA A 18 17.20 6.41 -3.93
C ALA A 18 17.68 7.16 -5.18
N ASP A 19 17.31 6.69 -6.38
CA ASP A 19 17.67 7.29 -7.66
C ASP A 19 17.18 8.74 -7.75
N CYS A 20 15.95 9.00 -7.27
CA CYS A 20 15.41 10.36 -7.23
C CYS A 20 16.17 11.26 -6.24
N LEU A 21 16.49 10.76 -5.05
CA LEU A 21 17.23 11.51 -4.04
C LEU A 21 18.68 11.78 -4.47
N GLU A 22 19.30 10.86 -5.21
CA GLU A 22 20.62 11.06 -5.81
C GLU A 22 20.59 12.18 -6.85
N ALA A 23 19.57 12.21 -7.73
CA ALA A 23 19.44 13.22 -8.77
C ALA A 23 19.18 14.65 -8.23
N TYR A 24 18.38 14.80 -7.16
CA TYR A 24 17.97 16.11 -6.66
C TYR A 24 18.68 16.55 -5.36
N GLY A 25 19.36 15.63 -4.68
CA GLY A 25 19.89 15.83 -3.34
C GLY A 25 18.80 15.96 -2.27
N LEU A 26 19.20 15.91 -0.99
CA LEU A 26 18.26 15.80 0.14
C LEU A 26 17.24 16.95 0.25
N ILE A 27 17.69 18.20 0.09
CA ILE A 27 16.84 19.38 0.34
C ILE A 27 15.74 19.51 -0.73
N ARG A 28 16.10 19.43 -2.01
CA ARG A 28 15.14 19.53 -3.12
C ARG A 28 14.37 18.23 -3.29
N GLY A 29 15.04 17.10 -3.09
CA GLY A 29 14.48 15.75 -3.14
C GLY A 29 13.32 15.55 -2.17
N ARG A 30 13.35 16.14 -0.97
CA ARG A 30 12.22 16.08 -0.03
C ARG A 30 10.90 16.53 -0.64
N ARG A 31 10.91 17.52 -1.53
CA ARG A 31 9.68 17.97 -2.23
C ARG A 31 9.50 17.27 -3.57
N LYS A 32 10.57 17.08 -4.34
CA LYS A 32 10.52 16.52 -5.71
C LYS A 32 10.24 15.01 -5.72
N CYS A 33 10.74 14.28 -4.75
CA CYS A 33 10.63 12.83 -4.62
C CYS A 33 9.56 12.39 -3.60
N GLN A 34 8.69 13.31 -3.16
CA GLN A 34 7.72 13.05 -2.09
C GLN A 34 6.86 11.81 -2.34
N MET A 35 6.39 11.60 -3.58
CA MET A 35 5.59 10.42 -3.92
C MET A 35 6.36 9.12 -3.74
N LEU A 36 7.63 9.06 -4.18
CA LEU A 36 8.47 7.87 -4.07
C LEU A 36 8.83 7.56 -2.60
N ILE A 37 9.07 8.61 -1.82
CA ILE A 37 9.27 8.49 -0.37
C ILE A 37 8.01 7.90 0.30
N GLU A 38 6.83 8.40 -0.08
CA GLU A 38 5.56 7.91 0.44
C GLU A 38 5.27 6.47 0.02
N ASP A 39 5.62 6.08 -1.21
CA ASP A 39 5.43 4.73 -1.72
C ASP A 39 6.36 3.73 -1.02
N PHE A 40 7.62 4.11 -0.78
CA PHE A 40 8.53 3.29 0.01
C PHE A 40 8.02 3.15 1.47
N ALA A 41 7.57 4.24 2.08
CA ALA A 41 6.98 4.22 3.42
C ALA A 41 5.68 3.39 3.48
N GLU A 42 4.85 3.44 2.44
CA GLU A 42 3.65 2.62 2.31
C GLU A 42 4.04 1.15 2.21
N CYS A 43 4.99 0.79 1.34
CA CYS A 43 5.43 -0.59 1.18
C CYS A 43 5.98 -1.17 2.50
N GLN A 44 6.73 -0.39 3.28
CA GLN A 44 7.28 -0.84 4.56
C GLN A 44 6.20 -1.02 5.64
N THR A 45 5.19 -0.16 5.67
CA THR A 45 4.21 -0.12 6.77
C THR A 45 2.86 -0.76 6.43
N LEU A 46 2.53 -0.90 5.15
CA LEU A 46 1.23 -1.29 4.60
C LEU A 46 0.06 -0.46 5.16
N LYS A 47 0.31 0.77 5.62
CA LYS A 47 -0.70 1.57 6.35
C LYS A 47 -1.90 1.88 5.47
N LYS A 48 -1.67 2.30 4.23
CA LYS A 48 -2.76 2.65 3.29
C LYS A 48 -3.51 1.38 2.90
N GLN A 49 -2.80 0.29 2.57
CA GLN A 49 -3.41 -1.02 2.28
C GLN A 49 -4.28 -1.54 3.42
N PHE A 50 -3.79 -1.49 4.67
CA PHE A 50 -4.54 -1.94 5.84
C PHE A 50 -5.80 -1.10 6.08
N ASN A 51 -5.68 0.23 5.97
CA ASN A 51 -6.84 1.11 6.09
C ASN A 51 -7.90 0.80 5.02
N ARG A 52 -7.49 0.58 3.76
CA ARG A 52 -8.37 0.16 2.68
C ARG A 52 -9.07 -1.16 3.03
N PHE A 53 -8.34 -2.15 3.53
CA PHE A 53 -8.91 -3.43 3.97
C PHE A 53 -9.99 -3.25 5.05
N ILE A 54 -9.73 -2.43 6.08
CA ILE A 54 -10.70 -2.16 7.16
C ILE A 54 -11.95 -1.48 6.62
N LEU A 55 -11.81 -0.49 5.72
CA LEU A 55 -12.94 0.20 5.11
C LEU A 55 -13.82 -0.76 4.29
N LEU A 56 -13.21 -1.60 3.45
CA LEU A 56 -13.92 -2.61 2.67
C LEU A 56 -14.65 -3.62 3.57
N ARG A 57 -14.02 -4.03 4.67
CA ARG A 57 -14.63 -4.94 5.65
C ARG A 57 -15.85 -4.30 6.33
N ARG A 58 -15.75 -3.05 6.76
CA ARG A 58 -16.86 -2.32 7.38
C ARG A 58 -18.05 -2.16 6.43
N GLU A 59 -17.79 -1.82 5.18
CA GLU A 59 -18.85 -1.67 4.17
C GLU A 59 -19.52 -3.02 3.87
N ARG A 60 -18.75 -4.12 3.82
CA ARG A 60 -19.32 -5.47 3.73
C ARG A 60 -20.24 -5.79 4.91
N GLU A 61 -19.79 -5.56 6.14
CA GLU A 61 -20.59 -5.80 7.35
C GLU A 61 -21.90 -4.99 7.34
N ARG A 62 -21.83 -3.72 6.90
CA ARG A 62 -23.01 -2.87 6.69
C ARG A 62 -23.98 -3.48 5.65
N GLN A 63 -23.46 -3.98 4.53
CA GLN A 63 -24.28 -4.60 3.48
C GLN A 63 -24.93 -5.91 3.93
N ILE A 64 -24.23 -6.73 4.71
CA ILE A 64 -24.77 -7.95 5.35
C ILE A 64 -25.90 -7.57 6.31
N ALA A 65 -25.67 -6.59 7.19
CA ALA A 65 -26.68 -6.12 8.14
C ALA A 65 -27.93 -5.55 7.44
N SER A 66 -27.77 -4.91 6.28
CA SER A 66 -28.89 -4.42 5.46
C SER A 66 -29.61 -5.51 4.64
N GLY A 67 -29.16 -6.76 4.70
CA GLY A 67 -29.71 -7.87 3.92
C GLY A 67 -29.35 -7.85 2.42
N LYS A 68 -28.47 -6.96 1.98
CA LYS A 68 -28.03 -6.87 0.56
C LYS A 68 -27.05 -7.98 0.18
N LEU A 69 -26.20 -8.41 1.12
CA LEU A 69 -25.28 -9.54 0.94
C LEU A 69 -25.78 -10.74 1.76
N THR A 70 -26.12 -11.83 1.07
CA THR A 70 -26.71 -13.04 1.68
C THR A 70 -25.98 -14.32 1.24
N GLY A 71 -26.03 -15.34 2.10
CA GLY A 71 -25.45 -16.66 1.84
C GLY A 71 -23.96 -16.63 1.51
N GLU A 72 -23.57 -17.35 0.47
CA GLU A 72 -22.16 -17.47 0.01
C GLU A 72 -21.55 -16.15 -0.45
N LYS A 73 -22.36 -15.13 -0.75
CA LYS A 73 -21.88 -13.81 -1.19
C LYS A 73 -21.40 -12.93 -0.03
N GLN A 74 -21.63 -13.33 1.23
CA GLN A 74 -21.23 -12.56 2.40
C GLN A 74 -19.70 -12.46 2.55
N TYR A 75 -18.99 -13.55 2.27
CA TYR A 75 -17.54 -13.62 2.41
C TYR A 75 -16.93 -14.19 1.14
N VAL A 76 -16.32 -13.32 0.34
CA VAL A 76 -15.57 -13.69 -0.85
C VAL A 76 -14.11 -13.33 -0.67
N SER A 77 -13.22 -14.19 -1.19
CA SER A 77 -11.81 -13.86 -1.34
C SER A 77 -11.65 -12.74 -2.38
N PRO A 78 -10.80 -11.74 -2.12
CA PRO A 78 -10.45 -10.75 -3.13
C PRO A 78 -9.92 -11.45 -4.38
N LYS A 79 -10.24 -10.91 -5.56
CA LYS A 79 -9.62 -11.38 -6.80
C LYS A 79 -8.13 -11.02 -6.76
N VAL A 80 -7.31 -11.84 -7.43
CA VAL A 80 -5.85 -11.67 -7.46
C VAL A 80 -5.43 -10.31 -8.02
N ASP A 81 -6.26 -9.70 -8.87
CA ASP A 81 -6.07 -8.37 -9.48
C ASP A 81 -6.46 -7.18 -8.58
N SER A 82 -6.92 -7.43 -7.36
CA SER A 82 -7.46 -6.38 -6.47
C SER A 82 -6.38 -5.63 -5.65
N TYR A 83 -5.11 -6.03 -5.81
CA TYR A 83 -3.94 -5.59 -5.05
C TYR A 83 -3.17 -4.46 -5.73
#